data_AF-A0ABD3TB75-F1
#
_entry.id   AF-A0ABD3TB75-F1
#
_cell.length_a   1.000
_cell.length_b   1.000
_cell.length_c   1.000
_cell.angle_alpha   90.00
_cell.angle_beta   90.00
_cell.angle_gamma   90.00
#
_symmetry.space_group_name_H-M   'P 1'
#
loop_
_entity.id
_entity.type
_entity.pdbx_description
1 polymer ?
#
loop_
_entity_poly.entity_id
_entity_poly.type
_entity_poly.pdbx_seq_one_letter_code
_entity_poly.pdbx_strand_id
1 'polypeptide(L)'
;MVELEDKSMEEGETPMSEDEILAEALGHRSGYQKGMGYGVEVAPRGKSSSSTTQQDSQVNEKLSETQNKLENAETKISTLTIELEEQKERNKNNEEKIETLQAQMQQMQQLWLRMQGNNTTPNCTW
;
A
#
# COMPACT_ATOMS: atom_id res chain seq x y z
N MET A 1 -7.99 -2.83 -79.33
CA MET A 1 -7.53 -4.08 -79.97
C MET A 1 -6.15 -4.33 -79.38
N VAL A 2 -5.98 -5.37 -78.57
CA VAL A 2 -4.65 -5.70 -78.02
C VAL A 2 -3.91 -6.43 -79.13
N GLU A 3 -2.86 -5.81 -79.66
CA GLU A 3 -1.94 -6.44 -80.60
C GLU A 3 -1.06 -7.40 -79.80
N LEU A 4 -1.21 -8.70 -80.04
CA LEU A 4 -0.30 -9.72 -79.51
C LEU A 4 0.95 -9.71 -80.39
N GLU A 5 2.12 -9.46 -79.79
CA GLU A 5 3.39 -9.61 -80.48
C GLU A 5 3.66 -11.11 -80.71
N ASP A 6 3.57 -11.56 -81.96
CA ASP A 6 3.99 -12.90 -82.37
C ASP A 6 5.51 -12.98 -82.37
N LYS A 7 6.10 -13.24 -81.19
CA LYS A 7 7.48 -13.68 -81.09
C LYS A 7 7.58 -15.08 -81.69
N SER A 8 8.04 -15.17 -82.93
CA SER A 8 8.44 -16.43 -83.55
C SER A 8 9.56 -17.07 -82.72
N MET A 9 9.30 -18.23 -82.10
CA MET A 9 10.33 -19.04 -81.47
C MET A 9 11.31 -19.55 -82.54
N GLU A 10 12.60 -19.49 -82.25
CA GLU A 10 13.66 -20.00 -83.14
C GLU A 10 13.56 -21.55 -83.24
N GLU A 11 13.65 -22.09 -84.45
CA GLU A 11 13.49 -23.53 -84.73
C GLU A 11 14.62 -24.34 -84.06
N GLY A 12 14.32 -24.91 -82.89
CA GLY A 12 15.24 -25.79 -82.15
C GLY A 12 15.33 -25.52 -80.65
N GLU A 13 14.73 -24.42 -80.16
CA GLU A 13 14.66 -24.12 -78.73
C GLU A 13 13.70 -25.09 -78.02
N THR A 14 14.15 -25.70 -76.92
CA THR A 14 13.24 -26.45 -76.05
C THR A 14 12.28 -25.47 -75.39
N PRO A 15 10.95 -25.70 -75.43
CA PRO A 15 10.01 -24.81 -74.78
C PRO A 15 10.34 -24.71 -73.28
N MET A 16 10.30 -23.51 -72.72
CA MET A 16 10.51 -23.29 -71.29
C MET A 16 9.60 -24.21 -70.47
N SER A 17 10.16 -24.75 -69.39
CA SER A 17 9.38 -25.57 -68.46
C SER A 17 8.26 -24.74 -67.83
N GLU A 18 7.13 -25.36 -67.48
CA GLU A 18 6.03 -24.68 -66.80
C GLU A 18 6.50 -23.92 -65.55
N ASP A 19 7.43 -24.49 -64.79
CA ASP A 19 8.02 -23.87 -63.60
C ASP A 19 8.81 -22.60 -63.93
N GLU A 20 9.50 -22.58 -65.07
CA GLU A 20 10.31 -21.46 -65.55
C GLU A 20 9.41 -20.32 -66.04
N ILE A 21 8.35 -20.66 -66.78
CA ILE A 21 7.30 -19.71 -67.20
C ILE A 21 6.65 -19.07 -65.97
N LEU A 22 6.31 -19.88 -64.96
CA LEU A 22 5.69 -19.39 -63.73
C LEU A 22 6.62 -18.45 -62.97
N ALA A 23 7.92 -18.76 -62.90
CA ALA A 23 8.91 -17.93 -62.24
C ALA A 23 9.17 -16.60 -62.97
N GLU A 24 9.11 -16.58 -64.30
CA GLU A 24 9.22 -15.35 -65.10
C GLU A 24 7.96 -14.49 -65.00
N ALA A 25 6.77 -15.10 -65.09
CA ALA A 25 5.50 -14.40 -65.08
C ALA A 25 5.09 -13.89 -63.69
N LEU A 26 5.27 -14.71 -62.65
CA LEU A 26 4.87 -14.40 -61.27
C LEU A 26 6.03 -13.89 -60.40
N GLY A 27 7.26 -13.99 -60.91
CA GLY A 27 8.47 -13.74 -60.14
C GLY A 27 8.81 -14.89 -59.17
N HIS A 28 10.04 -14.88 -58.67
CA HIS A 28 10.43 -15.79 -57.60
C HIS A 28 9.88 -15.31 -56.27
N ARG A 29 9.23 -16.19 -55.50
CA ARG A 29 8.80 -15.87 -54.13
C ARG A 29 10.01 -15.43 -53.33
N SER A 30 10.05 -14.17 -52.87
CA SER A 30 11.11 -13.72 -51.97
C SER A 30 11.07 -14.65 -50.76
N GLY A 31 12.18 -15.36 -50.49
CA GLY A 31 12.26 -16.40 -49.49
C GLY A 31 12.05 -15.83 -48.09
N TYR A 32 10.79 -15.65 -47.68
CA TYR A 32 10.46 -15.34 -46.29
C TYR A 32 10.90 -16.53 -45.45
N GLN A 33 12.13 -16.43 -44.96
CA GLN A 33 12.69 -17.34 -44.00
C GLN A 33 12.27 -16.84 -42.63
N LYS A 34 11.35 -17.59 -42.01
CA LYS A 34 10.83 -17.27 -40.68
C LYS A 34 12.01 -17.08 -39.71
N GLY A 35 12.17 -15.87 -39.18
CA GLY A 35 13.26 -15.51 -38.25
C GLY A 35 14.47 -14.77 -38.86
N MET A 36 14.50 -14.52 -40.17
CA MET A 36 15.57 -13.75 -40.85
C MET A 36 15.17 -12.31 -41.21
N GLY A 37 13.99 -11.85 -40.78
CA GLY A 37 13.60 -10.44 -40.97
C GLY A 37 14.35 -9.52 -40.01
N TYR A 38 14.49 -8.24 -40.38
CA TYR A 38 14.94 -7.15 -39.49
C TYR A 38 13.90 -6.83 -38.39
N GLY A 39 13.35 -7.85 -37.73
CA GLY A 39 12.64 -7.65 -36.48
C GLY A 39 13.61 -7.13 -35.42
N VAL A 40 13.10 -6.47 -34.39
CA VAL A 40 13.92 -6.02 -33.26
C VAL A 40 14.66 -7.24 -32.68
N GLU A 41 15.96 -7.31 -32.94
CA GLU A 41 16.84 -8.30 -32.33
C GLU A 41 17.01 -7.89 -30.87
N VAL A 42 16.23 -8.52 -29.98
CA VAL A 42 16.38 -8.32 -28.54
C VAL A 42 17.68 -9.01 -28.16
N ALA A 43 18.77 -8.25 -28.10
CA ALA A 43 20.04 -8.76 -27.60
C ALA A 43 19.78 -9.53 -26.31
N PRO A 44 20.29 -10.78 -26.15
CA PRO A 44 20.12 -11.51 -24.91
C PRO A 44 20.67 -10.63 -23.81
N ARG A 45 19.77 -10.17 -22.91
CA ARG A 45 20.12 -9.25 -21.82
C ARG A 45 21.31 -9.86 -21.09
N GLY A 46 22.50 -9.32 -21.33
CA GLY A 46 23.69 -9.67 -20.57
C GLY A 46 23.33 -9.53 -19.10
N LYS A 47 23.66 -10.55 -18.29
CA LYS A 47 23.34 -10.71 -16.86
C LYS A 47 23.22 -9.35 -16.15
N SER A 48 22.02 -8.77 -16.19
CA SER A 48 21.70 -7.51 -15.55
C SER A 48 21.25 -7.84 -14.13
N SER A 49 22.09 -8.58 -13.40
CA SER A 49 21.75 -9.23 -12.13
C SER A 49 22.40 -8.55 -10.93
N SER A 50 22.74 -7.26 -11.06
CA SER A 50 23.38 -6.49 -9.98
C SER A 50 22.45 -5.38 -9.46
N SER A 51 21.77 -4.66 -10.36
CA SER A 51 20.89 -3.54 -9.98
C SER A 51 19.61 -4.01 -9.27
N THR A 52 18.96 -5.08 -9.74
CA THR A 52 17.68 -5.54 -9.17
C THR A 52 17.89 -6.14 -7.79
N THR A 53 18.90 -6.99 -7.64
CA THR A 53 19.25 -7.68 -6.39
C THR A 53 19.68 -6.72 -5.27
N GLN A 54 20.42 -5.65 -5.59
CA GLN A 54 20.77 -4.61 -4.61
C GLN A 54 19.55 -3.81 -4.15
N GLN A 55 18.63 -3.50 -5.07
CA GLN A 55 17.38 -2.83 -4.69
C GLN A 55 16.48 -3.73 -3.86
N ASP A 56 16.36 -5.01 -4.21
CA ASP A 56 15.57 -5.97 -3.45
C ASP A 56 16.10 -6.13 -2.01
N SER A 57 17.42 -6.19 -1.82
CA SER A 57 18.01 -6.23 -0.47
C SER A 57 17.73 -4.97 0.34
N GLN A 58 17.81 -3.79 -0.29
CA GLN A 58 17.58 -2.51 0.39
C GLN A 58 16.10 -2.33 0.77
N VAL A 59 15.19 -2.80 -0.09
CA VAL A 59 13.75 -2.78 0.20
C VAL A 59 13.42 -3.74 1.34
N ASN A 60 14.03 -4.92 1.36
CA ASN A 60 13.78 -5.91 2.41
C ASN A 60 14.30 -5.45 3.79
N GLU A 61 15.45 -4.77 3.82
CA GLU A 61 16.00 -4.16 5.05
C GLU A 61 15.06 -3.07 5.60
N LYS A 62 14.61 -2.15 4.74
CA LYS A 62 13.63 -1.12 5.12
C LYS A 62 12.32 -1.71 5.61
N LEU A 63 11.85 -2.79 4.99
CA LEU A 63 10.62 -3.47 5.39
C LEU A 63 10.76 -4.04 6.81
N SER A 64 11.88 -4.71 7.10
CA SER A 64 12.18 -5.20 8.45
C SER A 64 12.26 -4.06 9.48
N GLU A 65 12.92 -2.95 9.16
CA GLU A 65 12.95 -1.79 10.05
C GLU A 65 11.55 -1.22 10.32
N THR A 66 10.71 -1.12 9.30
CA THR A 66 9.34 -0.62 9.47
C THR A 66 8.49 -1.55 10.31
N GLN A 67 8.66 -2.86 10.15
CA GLN A 67 7.95 -3.86 10.95
C GLN A 67 8.38 -3.80 12.43
N ASN A 68 9.68 -3.65 12.70
CA ASN A 68 10.18 -3.46 14.07
C ASN A 68 9.67 -2.16 14.69
N LYS A 69 9.56 -1.07 13.92
CA LYS A 69 8.98 0.19 14.39
C LYS A 69 7.49 0.05 14.70
N LEU A 70 6.76 -0.72 13.90
CA LEU A 70 5.35 -1.00 14.11
C LEU A 70 5.14 -1.81 15.40
N GLU A 71 5.87 -2.90 15.59
CA GLU A 71 5.80 -3.71 16.81
C GLU A 71 6.15 -2.91 18.07
N ASN A 72 7.19 -2.07 17.98
CA ASN A 72 7.56 -1.16 19.06
C ASN A 72 6.48 -0.09 19.34
N ALA A 73 5.74 0.34 18.33
CA ALA A 73 4.64 1.28 18.51
C ALA A 73 3.43 0.57 19.15
N GLU A 74 3.10 -0.64 18.72
CA GLU A 74 2.01 -1.45 19.26
C GLU A 74 2.23 -1.80 20.73
N THR A 75 3.45 -2.20 21.11
CA THR A 75 3.81 -2.46 22.51
C THR A 75 3.66 -1.21 23.37
N LYS A 76 4.13 -0.05 22.90
CA LYS A 76 3.96 1.24 23.60
C LYS A 76 2.49 1.62 23.76
N ILE A 77 1.67 1.43 22.72
CA ILE A 77 0.24 1.69 22.79
C ILE A 77 -0.39 0.79 23.85
N SER A 78 -0.07 -0.50 23.84
CA SER A 78 -0.58 -1.45 24.84
C SER A 78 -0.20 -1.03 26.27
N THR A 79 1.07 -0.69 26.52
CA THR A 79 1.50 -0.24 27.86
C THR A 79 0.78 1.04 28.29
N LEU A 80 0.63 2.02 27.38
CA LEU A 80 -0.06 3.27 27.67
C LEU A 80 -1.55 3.05 27.93
N THR A 81 -2.21 2.11 27.24
CA THR A 81 -3.62 1.81 27.50
C THR A 81 -3.83 1.23 28.90
N ILE A 82 -2.92 0.36 29.36
CA ILE A 82 -2.98 -0.19 30.73
C ILE A 82 -2.79 0.92 31.76
N GLU A 83 -1.79 1.78 31.57
CA GLU A 83 -1.50 2.89 32.47
C GLU A 83 -2.66 3.90 32.54
N LEU A 84 -3.33 4.15 31.41
CA LEU A 84 -4.49 5.04 31.32
C LEU A 84 -5.68 4.48 32.10
N GLU A 85 -5.97 3.18 31.98
CA GLU A 85 -7.04 2.55 32.77
C GLU A 85 -6.73 2.57 34.27
N GLU A 86 -5.49 2.29 34.67
CA GLU A 86 -5.08 2.40 36.07
C GLU A 86 -5.22 3.86 36.58
N GLN A 87 -4.87 4.84 35.76
CA GLN A 87 -5.02 6.25 36.11
C GLN A 87 -6.49 6.66 36.23
N LYS A 88 -7.37 6.15 35.37
CA LYS A 88 -8.83 6.37 35.50
C LYS A 88 -9.36 5.83 36.82
N GLU A 89 -8.93 4.63 37.23
CA GLU A 89 -9.35 4.05 38.50
C GLU A 89 -8.85 4.88 39.70
N ARG A 90 -7.59 5.33 39.67
CA ARG A 90 -7.05 6.26 40.68
C ARG A 90 -7.85 7.56 40.75
N ASN A 91 -8.22 8.12 39.61
CA ASN A 91 -9.00 9.36 39.55
C ASN A 91 -10.40 9.15 40.15
N LYS A 92 -11.07 8.05 39.82
CA LYS A 92 -12.37 7.70 40.43
C LYS A 92 -12.30 7.59 41.95
N ASN A 93 -11.28 6.90 42.48
CA ASN A 93 -11.06 6.80 43.92
C ASN A 93 -10.79 8.19 44.57
N ASN A 94 -10.08 9.07 43.85
CA ASN A 94 -9.85 10.43 44.33
C ASN A 94 -11.14 11.27 44.32
N GLU A 95 -12.00 11.12 43.32
CA GLU A 95 -13.33 11.75 43.27
C GLU A 95 -14.19 11.32 44.46
N GLU A 96 -14.25 10.01 44.76
CA GLU A 96 -14.97 9.49 45.92
C GLU A 96 -14.42 10.07 47.25
N LYS A 97 -13.10 10.22 47.38
CA LYS A 97 -12.49 10.89 48.54
C LYS A 97 -12.86 12.37 48.62
N ILE A 98 -12.94 13.06 47.50
CA ILE A 98 -13.36 14.47 47.47
C ILE A 98 -14.81 14.59 47.91
N GLU A 99 -15.70 13.72 47.44
CA GLU A 99 -17.11 13.72 47.84
C GLU A 99 -17.27 13.46 49.34
N THR A 100 -16.55 12.48 49.89
CA THR A 100 -16.60 12.20 51.33
C THR A 100 -16.10 13.37 52.17
N LEU A 101 -15.01 14.03 51.76
CA LEU A 101 -14.52 15.23 52.44
C LEU A 101 -15.50 16.41 52.33
N GLN A 102 -16.14 16.59 51.17
CA GLN A 102 -17.17 17.62 50.99
C GLN A 102 -18.37 17.36 51.91
N ALA A 103 -18.83 16.11 52.02
CA ALA A 103 -19.91 15.73 52.92
C ALA A 103 -19.54 15.99 54.40
N GLN A 104 -18.32 15.65 54.82
CA GLN A 104 -17.83 15.96 56.17
C GLN A 104 -17.80 17.47 56.44
N MET A 105 -17.32 18.27 55.49
CA MET A 105 -17.30 19.72 55.60
C MET A 105 -18.72 20.31 55.71
N GLN A 106 -19.67 19.81 54.92
CA GLN A 106 -21.08 20.22 55.03
C GLN A 106 -21.67 19.88 56.39
N GLN A 107 -21.41 18.67 56.91
CA GLN A 107 -21.87 18.28 58.25
C GLN A 107 -21.33 19.22 59.33
N MET A 108 -20.05 19.59 59.25
CA MET A 108 -19.42 20.53 60.19
C MET A 108 -20.06 21.92 60.12
N GLN A 109 -20.35 22.42 58.91
CA GLN A 109 -21.05 23.69 58.73
C GLN A 109 -22.46 23.65 59.31
N GLN A 110 -23.22 22.57 59.08
CA GLN A 110 -24.56 22.40 59.65
C GLN A 110 -24.53 22.34 61.17
N LEU A 111 -23.55 21.62 61.75
CA LEU A 111 -23.36 21.59 63.20
C LEU A 111 -23.09 22.99 63.76
N TRP A 112 -22.23 23.76 63.10
CA TRP A 112 -21.91 25.13 63.50
C TRP A 112 -23.15 26.05 63.45
N LEU A 113 -23.92 26.00 62.36
CA LEU A 113 -25.19 26.73 62.22
C LEU A 113 -26.20 26.37 63.33
N ARG A 114 -26.33 25.07 63.64
CA ARG A 114 -27.21 24.58 64.70
C ARG A 114 -26.80 25.12 66.08
N MET A 115 -25.50 25.19 66.37
CA MET A 115 -24.99 25.73 67.62
C MET A 115 -25.27 27.24 67.76
N GLN A 116 -25.31 27.99 66.66
CA GLN A 116 -25.66 29.41 66.69
C GLN A 116 -27.15 29.66 66.97
N GLY A 117 -28.04 28.89 66.34
CA GLY A 117 -29.49 29.05 66.53
C GLY A 117 -30.00 28.73 67.93
N ASN A 118 -29.34 27.82 68.66
CA ASN A 118 -29.72 27.44 70.03
C ASN A 118 -29.33 28.48 71.10
N ASN A 119 -28.43 29.43 70.80
CA ASN A 119 -27.96 30.42 71.77
C ASN A 119 -28.75 31.75 71.70
N THR A 120 -29.64 31.92 70.71
CA THR A 120 -30.34 33.18 70.41
C THR A 120 -31.80 33.24 70.85
N THR A 121 -32.32 32.21 71.54
CA THR A 121 -33.63 32.31 72.20
C THR A 121 -33.46 32.74 73.66
N PRO A 122 -33.58 34.05 73.99
CA PRO A 122 -33.80 34.45 75.37
C PRO A 122 -35.19 33.94 75.75
N ASN A 123 -35.21 32.96 76.64
CA ASN A 123 -36.43 32.47 77.27
C ASN A 123 -36.92 33.57 78.23
N CYS A 124 -37.60 34.58 77.68
CA CYS A 124 -38.29 35.62 78.44
C CYS A 124 -39.79 35.25 78.46
N THR A 125 -40.19 34.54 79.51
CA THR A 125 -41.59 34.48 79.94
C THR A 125 -41.69 35.16 81.30
N TRP A 126 -42.58 36.15 81.38
CA TRP A 126 -42.94 36.95 82.55
C TRP A 126 -43.75 36.14 83.56
#